data_AF-A0A453RYB5-F1
#
_entry.id   AF-A0A453RYB5-F1
#
_cell.length_a   1.000
_cell.length_b   1.000
_cell.length_c   1.000
_cell.angle_alpha   90.00
_cell.angle_beta   90.00
_cell.angle_gamma   90.00
#
_symmetry.space_group_name_H-M   'P 1'
#
loop_
_entity.id
_entity.type
_entity.pdbx_description
1 polymer ?
#
loop_
_entity_poly.entity_id
_entity_poly.type
_entity_poly.pdbx_seq_one_letter_code
_entity_poly.pdbx_strand_id
1 'polypeptide(L)'
;MDSSTGDNWVTMKGEFLGILVCNHFCKPAQGLFSPVVAPKAQHDDGSLDLILVHGSGRLRLFCFFVAYQFCWHLLLPFVEYVKVKQVNVRPVGSTHSGCGVDGELLQAEGQPEWQCSLLPVQGRLLGRHPRT
;
A
#
# COMPACT_ATOMS: atom_id res chain seq x y z
N MET A 1 -16.88 25.98 1.66
CA MET A 1 -17.58 25.59 0.42
C MET A 1 -17.70 24.09 0.48
N ASP A 2 -18.90 23.65 0.84
CA ASP A 2 -19.22 22.27 1.19
C ASP A 2 -19.13 21.37 -0.03
N SER A 3 -18.25 20.37 0.02
CA SER A 3 -18.29 19.23 -0.89
C SER A 3 -18.82 18.03 -0.12
N SER A 4 -20.15 17.90 -0.12
CA SER A 4 -20.91 16.70 0.23
C SER A 4 -20.57 15.55 -0.74
N THR A 5 -19.36 15.02 -0.67
CA THR A 5 -19.00 13.77 -1.34
C THR A 5 -19.31 12.69 -0.32
N GLY A 6 -20.38 11.93 -0.53
CA GLY A 6 -20.69 10.77 0.29
C GLY A 6 -19.44 9.89 0.41
N ASP A 7 -19.16 9.48 1.64
CA ASP A 7 -18.02 8.64 1.98
C ASP A 7 -18.24 7.26 1.33
N ASN A 8 -17.81 7.11 0.08
CA ASN A 8 -17.97 5.91 -0.75
C ASN A 8 -16.96 4.83 -0.33
N TRP A 9 -17.06 4.38 0.92
CA TRP A 9 -16.23 3.31 1.44
C TRP A 9 -16.55 2.00 0.73
N VAL A 10 -15.54 1.37 0.15
CA VAL A 10 -15.61 0.00 -0.37
C VAL A 10 -15.04 -0.92 0.68
N THR A 11 -15.87 -1.82 1.21
CA THR A 11 -15.44 -2.81 2.21
C THR A 11 -15.04 -4.11 1.52
N MET A 12 -13.83 -4.58 1.78
CA MET A 12 -13.35 -5.89 1.34
C MET A 12 -13.07 -6.77 2.56
N LYS A 13 -13.50 -8.03 2.48
CA LYS A 13 -13.24 -9.04 3.52
C LYS A 13 -12.66 -10.28 2.85
N GLY A 14 -11.62 -10.83 3.46
CA GLY A 14 -10.97 -12.02 2.94
C GLY A 14 -9.64 -12.26 3.61
N GLU A 15 -8.98 -13.31 3.16
CA GLU A 15 -7.58 -13.56 3.49
C GLU A 15 -6.70 -12.70 2.58
N PHE A 16 -5.71 -12.05 3.17
CA PHE A 16 -4.71 -11.28 2.44
C PHE A 16 -3.33 -11.75 2.87
N LEU A 17 -2.47 -12.06 1.89
CA LEU A 17 -1.04 -12.30 2.12
C LEU A 17 -0.31 -11.01 2.44
N GLY A 18 -0.82 -9.87 1.96
CA GLY A 18 -0.25 -8.55 2.20
C GLY A 18 -1.21 -7.44 1.79
N ILE A 19 -1.20 -6.38 2.60
CA ILE A 19 -1.87 -5.12 2.32
C ILE A 19 -0.79 -4.05 2.40
N LEU A 20 -0.49 -3.42 1.27
CA LEU A 20 0.58 -2.42 1.15
C LEU A 20 -0.06 -1.09 0.77
N VAL A 21 0.24 -0.05 1.56
CA VAL A 21 -0.19 1.32 1.28
C VAL A 21 1.07 2.14 0.99
N CYS A 22 1.12 2.76 -0.18
CA CYS A 22 2.28 3.53 -0.62
C CYS A 22 1.87 4.96 -0.97
N ASN A 23 2.53 5.93 -0.36
CA ASN A 23 2.37 7.35 -0.72
C ASN A 23 3.31 7.77 -1.86
N HIS A 24 4.44 7.09 -2.01
CA HIS A 24 5.44 7.43 -3.03
C HIS A 24 5.93 6.17 -3.74
N PHE A 25 6.71 6.37 -4.80
CA PHE A 25 7.47 5.32 -5.49
C PHE A 25 8.35 4.55 -4.48
N CYS A 26 7.81 3.47 -3.92
CA CYS A 26 8.53 2.63 -2.97
C CYS A 26 9.52 1.74 -3.73
N LYS A 27 10.77 2.21 -3.80
CA LYS A 27 11.93 1.42 -4.20
C LYS A 27 12.54 0.81 -2.94
N PRO A 28 12.55 -0.51 -2.76
CA PRO A 28 13.37 -1.11 -1.71
C PRO A 28 14.84 -0.86 -2.01
N ALA A 29 15.63 -0.85 -0.94
CA ALA A 29 17.08 -0.86 -1.05
C ALA A 29 17.54 -2.15 -1.75
N GLN A 30 18.17 -1.99 -2.92
CA GLN A 30 18.95 -2.99 -3.66
C GLN A 30 18.24 -4.33 -4.00
N GLY A 31 17.83 -4.46 -5.27
CA GLY A 31 17.48 -5.73 -5.91
C GLY A 31 18.03 -5.79 -7.33
N LEU A 32 18.08 -6.98 -7.94
CA LEU A 32 18.73 -7.23 -9.24
C LEU A 32 18.23 -6.28 -10.35
N PHE A 33 16.93 -5.94 -10.32
CA PHE A 33 16.30 -5.01 -11.27
C PHE A 33 15.77 -3.73 -10.62
N SER A 34 16.18 -3.43 -9.37
CA SER A 34 15.63 -2.31 -8.59
C SER A 34 14.09 -2.28 -8.59
N PRO A 35 13.42 -3.37 -8.14
CA PRO A 35 11.98 -3.50 -8.27
C PRO A 35 11.23 -2.40 -7.53
N VAL A 36 10.06 -2.02 -8.02
CA VAL A 36 9.21 -0.98 -7.42
C VAL A 36 7.90 -1.61 -6.99
N VAL A 37 7.55 -1.49 -5.70
CA VAL A 37 6.31 -2.07 -5.15
C VAL A 37 5.09 -1.39 -5.76
N ALA A 38 5.05 -0.06 -5.73
CA ALA A 38 3.98 0.74 -6.28
C ALA A 38 4.49 1.57 -7.48
N PRO A 39 4.60 0.98 -8.69
CA PRO A 39 5.17 1.65 -9.85
C PRO A 39 4.28 2.76 -10.43
N LYS A 40 3.03 2.90 -9.97
CA LYS A 40 2.12 3.98 -10.38
C LYS A 40 1.94 5.05 -9.28
N ALA A 41 2.67 4.93 -8.16
CA ALA A 41 2.56 5.86 -7.05
C ALA A 41 3.24 7.19 -7.37
N GLN A 42 2.58 8.31 -7.08
CA GLN A 42 3.13 9.65 -7.26
C GLN A 42 2.94 10.42 -5.96
N HIS A 43 3.98 11.12 -5.49
CA HIS A 43 3.99 11.72 -4.15
C HIS A 43 3.04 12.91 -3.99
N ASP A 44 2.51 13.47 -5.08
CA ASP A 44 1.72 14.69 -5.13
C ASP A 44 0.43 14.58 -5.96
N ASP A 45 0.03 13.37 -6.38
CA ASP A 45 -1.22 13.16 -7.13
C ASP A 45 -2.48 13.20 -6.25
N GLY A 46 -2.29 13.42 -4.96
CA GLY A 46 -3.36 13.49 -3.98
C GLY A 46 -3.98 12.12 -3.69
N SER A 47 -3.32 11.00 -3.96
CA SER A 47 -3.81 9.65 -3.64
C SER A 47 -2.77 8.81 -2.91
N LEU A 48 -3.25 7.76 -2.23
CA LEU A 48 -2.45 6.64 -1.77
C LEU A 48 -2.65 5.47 -2.73
N ASP A 49 -1.58 4.74 -2.99
CA ASP A 49 -1.61 3.53 -3.80
C ASP A 49 -1.73 2.32 -2.88
N LEU A 50 -2.87 1.65 -2.96
CA LEU A 50 -3.19 0.44 -2.21
C LEU A 50 -2.97 -0.78 -3.10
N ILE A 51 -2.14 -1.71 -2.61
CA ILE A 51 -1.89 -3.01 -3.25
C ILE A 51 -2.40 -4.09 -2.30
N LEU A 52 -3.36 -4.87 -2.79
CA LEU A 52 -3.95 -6.00 -2.06
C LEU A 52 -3.44 -7.29 -2.69
N VAL A 53 -2.80 -8.13 -1.89
CA VAL A 53 -2.37 -9.47 -2.30
C VAL A 53 -3.32 -10.48 -1.67
N HIS A 54 -4.27 -10.97 -2.46
CA HIS A 54 -5.37 -11.81 -2.03
C HIS A 54 -4.99 -13.28 -1.77
N GLY A 55 -5.69 -13.90 -0.81
CA GLY A 55 -5.58 -15.30 -0.43
C GLY A 55 -4.53 -15.58 0.63
N SER A 56 -4.09 -16.83 0.69
CA SER A 56 -3.16 -17.35 1.69
C SER A 56 -2.21 -18.40 1.10
N GLY A 57 -1.18 -18.77 1.86
CA GLY A 57 -0.27 -19.86 1.53
C GLY A 57 1.09 -19.45 0.94
N ARG A 58 2.10 -20.29 1.17
CA ARG A 58 3.51 -20.02 0.85
C ARG A 58 3.81 -20.01 -0.65
N LEU A 59 3.12 -20.83 -1.46
CA LEU A 59 3.34 -20.88 -2.91
C LEU A 59 2.93 -19.57 -3.58
N ARG A 60 1.77 -19.02 -3.22
CA ARG A 60 1.33 -17.70 -3.72
C ARG A 60 2.28 -16.59 -3.29
N LEU A 61 2.74 -16.62 -2.03
CA LEU A 61 3.73 -15.67 -1.54
C LEU A 61 5.05 -15.77 -2.32
N PHE A 62 5.53 -16.98 -2.59
CA PHE A 62 6.70 -17.21 -3.42
C PHE A 62 6.51 -16.68 -4.84
N CYS A 63 5.38 -16.98 -5.49
CA CYS A 63 5.05 -16.44 -6.82
C CYS A 63 5.02 -14.91 -6.83
N PHE A 64 4.46 -14.29 -5.78
CA PHE A 64 4.47 -12.85 -5.62
C PHE A 64 5.89 -12.29 -5.58
N PHE A 65 6.78 -12.83 -4.73
CA PHE A 65 8.15 -12.36 -4.64
C PHE A 65 8.95 -12.56 -5.92
N VAL A 66 8.78 -13.69 -6.61
CA VAL A 66 9.43 -13.91 -7.91
C VAL A 66 8.97 -12.88 -8.93
N ALA A 67 7.65 -12.71 -9.11
CA ALA A 67 7.10 -11.72 -10.04
C ALA A 67 7.51 -10.28 -9.65
N TYR A 68 7.59 -10.00 -8.35
CA TYR A 68 8.03 -8.72 -7.83
C TYR A 68 9.46 -8.36 -8.25
N GLN A 69 10.40 -9.33 -8.23
CA GLN A 69 11.77 -9.10 -8.71
C GLN A 69 11.83 -8.66 -10.18
N PHE A 70 10.84 -9.05 -10.99
CA PHE A 70 10.73 -8.67 -12.40
C PHE A 70 9.73 -7.53 -12.66
N CYS A 71 9.22 -6.87 -11.61
CA CYS A 71 8.19 -5.83 -11.70
C CYS A 71 6.86 -6.30 -12.36
N TRP A 72 6.55 -7.59 -12.29
CA TRP A 72 5.35 -8.20 -12.88
C TRP A 72 4.29 -8.57 -11.85
N HIS A 73 4.51 -8.27 -10.57
CA HIS A 73 3.58 -8.62 -9.49
C HIS A 73 2.17 -8.07 -9.68
N LEU A 74 2.01 -6.92 -10.36
CA LEU A 74 0.69 -6.35 -10.67
C LEU A 74 -0.09 -7.12 -11.75
N LEU A 75 0.56 -8.03 -12.48
CA LEU A 75 -0.09 -8.89 -13.48
C LEU A 75 -0.65 -10.18 -12.87
N LEU A 76 -0.32 -10.46 -11.60
CA LEU A 76 -0.80 -11.66 -10.92
C LEU A 76 -2.31 -11.54 -10.67
N PRO A 77 -3.10 -12.59 -10.94
CA PRO A 77 -4.57 -12.53 -10.86
C PRO A 77 -5.10 -12.38 -9.42
N PHE A 78 -4.24 -12.52 -8.42
CA PHE A 78 -4.56 -12.34 -7.01
C PHE A 78 -3.95 -11.04 -6.44
N VAL A 79 -3.43 -10.16 -7.29
CA VAL A 79 -2.93 -8.84 -6.89
C VAL A 79 -3.84 -7.77 -7.47
N GLU A 80 -4.33 -6.90 -6.59
CA GLU A 80 -5.17 -5.77 -6.96
C GLU A 80 -4.44 -4.46 -6.64
N TYR A 81 -4.62 -3.46 -7.50
CA TYR A 81 -4.01 -2.14 -7.37
C TYR A 81 -5.07 -1.07 -7.50
N VAL A 82 -5.26 -0.27 -6.46
CA VAL A 82 -6.29 0.79 -6.43
C VAL A 82 -5.75 2.06 -5.79
N LYS A 83 -6.17 3.22 -6.32
CA LYS A 83 -5.85 4.53 -5.73
C LYS A 83 -6.97 4.93 -4.78
N VAL A 84 -6.60 5.35 -3.58
CA VAL A 84 -7.53 5.66 -2.47
C VAL A 84 -7.12 6.95 -1.78
N LYS A 85 -8.05 7.58 -1.07
CA LYS A 85 -7.75 8.73 -0.20
C LYS A 85 -7.49 8.30 1.24
N GLN A 86 -8.18 7.25 1.66
CA GLN A 86 -8.14 6.70 3.01
C GLN A 86 -8.28 5.19 2.97
N VAL A 87 -7.67 4.53 3.95
CA VAL A 87 -7.72 3.09 4.17
C VAL A 87 -7.91 2.85 5.65
N ASN A 88 -8.80 1.91 5.97
CA ASN A 88 -8.93 1.33 7.30
C ASN A 88 -8.72 -0.18 7.18
N VAL A 89 -7.78 -0.72 7.96
CA VAL A 89 -7.44 -2.14 8.01
C VAL A 89 -7.69 -2.67 9.41
N ARG A 90 -8.58 -3.66 9.50
CA ARG A 90 -8.89 -4.34 10.75
C ARG A 90 -8.41 -5.80 10.70
N PRO A 91 -7.39 -6.19 11.48
CA PRO A 91 -7.05 -7.60 11.65
C PRO A 91 -8.20 -8.34 12.35
N VAL A 92 -8.41 -9.60 11.99
CA VAL A 92 -9.48 -10.45 12.52
C VAL A 92 -8.95 -11.82 12.92
N GLY A 93 -9.59 -12.48 13.89
CA GLY A 93 -9.20 -13.80 14.34
C GLY A 93 -7.80 -13.82 14.97
N SER A 94 -6.93 -14.71 14.50
CA SER A 94 -5.56 -14.88 14.99
C SER A 94 -4.51 -14.11 14.17
N THR A 95 -4.92 -13.21 13.28
CA THR A 95 -3.99 -12.39 12.49
C THR A 95 -3.18 -11.46 13.41
N HIS A 96 -1.87 -11.41 13.19
CA HIS A 96 -0.98 -10.50 13.88
C HIS A 96 -1.39 -9.03 13.64
N SER A 97 -1.36 -8.22 14.69
CA SER A 97 -1.87 -6.85 14.65
C SER A 97 -0.81 -5.77 14.41
N GLY A 98 0.47 -6.13 14.28
CA GLY A 98 1.51 -5.15 13.97
C GLY A 98 1.49 -4.68 12.52
N CYS A 99 1.98 -3.46 12.31
CA CYS A 99 2.01 -2.77 11.02
C CYS A 99 3.41 -2.20 10.77
N GLY A 100 3.97 -2.47 9.60
CA GLY A 100 5.21 -1.83 9.16
C GLY A 100 4.92 -0.46 8.55
N VAL A 101 5.51 0.60 9.09
CA VAL A 101 5.36 1.98 8.59
C VAL A 101 6.75 2.53 8.29
N ASP A 102 7.02 2.85 7.02
CA ASP A 102 8.29 3.43 6.54
C ASP A 102 9.58 2.71 7.03
N GLY A 103 9.48 1.41 7.30
CA GLY A 103 10.59 0.56 7.76
C GLY A 103 10.60 0.27 9.26
N GLU A 104 9.72 0.90 10.03
CA GLU A 104 9.55 0.68 11.47
C GLU A 104 8.37 -0.27 11.73
N LEU A 105 8.51 -1.15 12.72
CA LEU A 105 7.41 -2.03 13.14
C LEU A 105 6.64 -1.39 14.28
N LEU A 106 5.42 -0.95 14.00
CA LEU A 106 4.48 -0.50 15.01
C LEU A 106 3.67 -1.69 15.52
N GLN A 107 3.55 -1.83 16.84
CA GLN A 107 2.66 -2.81 17.44
C GLN A 107 1.31 -2.15 17.73
N ALA A 108 0.23 -2.89 17.52
CA ALA A 108 -1.09 -2.42 17.94
C ALA A 108 -1.20 -2.58 19.46
N GLU A 109 -0.82 -1.55 20.22
CA GLU A 109 -1.00 -1.47 21.68
C GLU A 109 -2.50 -1.38 22.05
N GLY A 110 -3.25 -2.45 21.80
CA GLY A 110 -4.70 -2.48 22.02
C GLY A 110 -5.53 -1.77 20.93
N GLN A 111 -4.89 -1.28 19.86
CA GLN A 111 -5.59 -0.69 18.72
C GLN A 111 -6.29 -1.77 17.89
N PRO A 112 -7.62 -1.68 17.69
CA PRO A 112 -8.37 -2.71 16.95
C PRO A 112 -8.22 -2.59 15.43
N GLU A 113 -7.75 -1.45 14.94
CA GLU A 113 -7.67 -1.12 13.52
C GLU A 113 -6.54 -0.15 13.21
N TRP A 114 -6.09 -0.17 11.96
CA TRP A 114 -5.10 0.75 11.40
C TRP A 114 -5.78 1.66 10.40
N GLN A 115 -5.78 2.97 10.67
CA GLN A 115 -6.29 3.96 9.73
C GLN A 115 -5.15 4.75 9.13
N CYS A 116 -5.13 4.82 7.80
CA CYS A 116 -4.20 5.64 7.04
C CYS A 116 -5.01 6.60 6.15
N SER A 117 -4.72 7.88 6.23
CA SER A 117 -5.38 8.91 5.43
C SER A 117 -4.35 9.82 4.80
N LEU A 118 -4.57 10.18 3.55
CA LEU A 118 -3.71 11.16 2.88
C LEU A 118 -4.00 12.56 3.43
N LEU A 119 -2.94 13.24 3.87
CA LEU A 119 -2.98 14.66 4.19
C LEU A 119 -2.46 15.47 3.00
N PRO A 120 -3.31 16.29 2.36
CA PRO A 120 -2.93 16.97 1.13
C PRO A 120 -1.88 18.06 1.41
N VAL A 121 -0.74 17.96 0.72
CA VAL A 121 0.29 19.03 0.64
C VAL A 121 0.80 19.50 2.01
N GLN A 122 1.02 18.57 2.94
CA GLN A 122 1.40 18.90 4.31
C GLN A 122 2.84 19.43 4.44
N GLY A 123 3.71 19.14 3.46
CA GLY A 123 5.11 19.54 3.48
C GLY A 123 5.66 19.85 2.09
N ARG A 124 6.75 20.61 2.06
CA ARG A 124 7.53 20.87 0.84
C ARG A 124 8.88 20.21 0.99
N LEU A 125 9.21 19.33 0.05
CA LEU A 125 10.52 18.68 0.00
C LEU A 125 11.42 19.42 -0.98
N LEU A 126 12.71 19.49 -0.66
CA LEU A 126 13.73 19.91 -1.61
C LEU A 126 13.85 18.80 -2.67
N GLY A 127 13.51 19.12 -3.91
CA GLY A 127 13.57 18.19 -5.02
C GLY A 127 14.09 18.90 -6.26
N ARG A 128 14.62 18.12 -7.19
CA ARG A 128 14.94 18.62 -8.52
C ARG A 128 13.64 18.85 -9.26
N HIS A 129 13.37 20.09 -9.67
CA HIS A 129 12.22 20.39 -10.52
C HIS A 129 12.30 19.51 -11.77
N PRO A 130 11.22 18.79 -12.16
CA PRO A 130 11.19 18.10 -13.44
C PRO A 130 11.48 19.14 -14.51
N ARG A 131 12.56 18.95 -15.28
CA ARG A 131 12.91 19.85 -16.39
C ARG A 131 11.80 19.68 -17.42
N THR A 132 11.17 20.80 -17.79
CA THR A 132 10.27 20.93 -18.95
C THR A 132 10.94 20.44 -20.21
#